data_AF-A0A5C4JZG9-F1
#
_entry.id   AF-A0A5C4JZG9-F1
#
_cell.length_a   1.000
_cell.length_b   1.000
_cell.length_c   1.000
_cell.angle_alpha   90.00
_cell.angle_beta   90.00
_cell.angle_gamma   90.00
#
_symmetry.space_group_name_H-M   'P 1'
#
loop_
_entity.id
_entity.type
_entity.pdbx_description
1 polymer ?
#
loop_
_entity_poly.entity_id
_entity_poly.type
_entity_poly.pdbx_seq_one_letter_code
_entity_poly.pdbx_strand_id
1 'polypeptide(L)'
;MSDAPAPEEKLAYRLITGPDDRSFCERISAALAEGYVLHGSPAVTFNGTTPIVAQAVILPAAVASADAAVATAVDELGLNGEELEFAGEGHA
;
A
#
# COMPACT_ATOMS: atom_id res chain seq x y z
N MET A 1 34.70 -3.96 13.04
CA MET A 1 33.57 -3.02 13.22
C MET A 1 32.57 -3.36 12.14
N SER A 2 31.52 -4.10 12.50
CA SER A 2 30.52 -4.62 11.56
C SER A 2 29.67 -3.47 11.05
N ASP A 3 29.67 -3.29 9.73
CA ASP A 3 28.67 -2.50 9.01
C ASP A 3 27.34 -3.25 9.13
N ALA A 4 26.52 -2.86 10.10
CA ALA A 4 25.14 -3.32 10.18
C ALA A 4 24.39 -2.60 9.05
N PRO A 5 23.75 -3.32 8.10
CA PRO A 5 23.05 -2.67 7.02
C PRO A 5 22.01 -1.73 7.61
N ALA A 6 22.01 -0.48 7.12
CA ALA A 6 21.01 0.51 7.46
C ALA A 6 19.61 -0.13 7.33
N PRO A 7 18.65 0.19 8.23
CA PRO A 7 17.34 -0.45 8.20
C PRO A 7 16.74 -0.20 6.82
N GLU A 8 16.65 -1.26 6.01
CA GLU A 8 15.99 -1.20 4.71
C GLU A 8 14.60 -0.61 4.95
N GLU A 9 14.35 0.55 4.35
CA GLU A 9 13.09 1.25 4.47
C GLU A 9 12.01 0.32 3.89
N LYS A 10 11.29 -0.38 4.77
CA LYS A 10 10.32 -1.42 4.39
C LYS A 10 9.25 -0.77 3.51
N LEU A 11 9.13 -1.24 2.27
CA LEU A 11 8.11 -0.77 1.34
C LEU A 11 6.72 -0.93 1.94
N ALA A 12 5.91 0.14 1.90
CA ALA A 12 4.55 0.15 2.41
C ALA A 12 3.63 -0.86 1.71
N TYR A 13 3.90 -1.17 0.44
CA TYR A 13 3.13 -2.07 -0.40
C TYR A 13 4.07 -2.93 -1.23
N ARG A 14 3.79 -4.23 -1.32
CA ARG A 14 4.50 -5.17 -2.18
C ARG A 14 3.50 -6.09 -2.87
N LEU A 15 3.60 -6.21 -4.20
CA LEU A 15 2.89 -7.23 -4.96
C LEU A 15 3.84 -8.41 -5.19
N ILE A 16 3.55 -9.55 -4.56
CA ILE A 16 4.34 -10.76 -4.71
C ILE A 16 3.67 -11.63 -5.77
N THR A 17 4.41 -11.98 -6.82
CA THR A 17 3.93 -12.86 -7.89
C THR A 17 4.83 -14.08 -8.03
N GLY A 18 4.27 -15.20 -8.50
CA GLY A 18 5.03 -16.42 -8.79
C GLY A 18 4.13 -17.60 -9.10
N PRO A 19 4.70 -18.75 -9.46
CA PRO A 19 3.94 -20.00 -9.55
C PRO A 19 3.30 -20.37 -8.22
N ASP A 20 2.20 -21.12 -8.26
CA ASP A 20 1.56 -21.70 -7.06
C ASP A 20 2.42 -22.84 -6.50
N ASP A 21 3.48 -22.50 -5.77
CA ASP A 21 4.42 -23.45 -5.18
C ASP A 21 4.82 -23.10 -3.73
N ARG A 22 5.60 -24.00 -3.13
CA ARG A 22 6.12 -23.82 -1.76
C ARG A 22 6.92 -22.53 -1.61
N SER A 23 7.71 -22.16 -2.61
CA SER A 23 8.55 -20.96 -2.57
C SER A 23 7.70 -19.68 -2.58
N PHE A 24 6.55 -19.68 -3.24
CA PHE A 24 5.57 -18.59 -3.11
C PHE A 24 5.01 -18.51 -1.68
N CYS A 25 4.56 -19.63 -1.12
CA CYS A 25 4.04 -19.69 0.26
C CYS A 25 5.07 -19.21 1.28
N GLU A 26 6.35 -19.57 1.12
CA GLU A 26 7.46 -19.12 1.98
C GLU A 26 7.66 -17.61 1.90
N ARG A 27 7.62 -17.01 0.70
CA ARG A 27 7.75 -15.55 0.53
C ARG A 27 6.59 -14.78 1.18
N ILE A 28 5.36 -15.27 1.04
CA ILE A 28 4.21 -14.67 1.71
C ILE A 28 4.34 -14.80 3.24
N SER A 29 4.73 -15.97 3.73
CA SER A 29 4.90 -16.21 5.17
C SER A 29 6.00 -15.34 5.77
N ALA A 30 7.10 -15.12 5.05
CA ALA A 30 8.15 -14.20 5.46
C ALA A 30 7.63 -12.75 5.55
N ALA A 31 6.90 -12.28 4.54
CA ALA A 31 6.29 -10.95 4.58
C ALA A 31 5.33 -10.79 5.78
N LEU A 32 4.51 -11.82 6.08
CA LEU A 32 3.64 -11.79 7.26
C LEU A 32 4.45 -11.73 8.57
N ALA A 33 5.55 -12.48 8.68
CA ALA A 33 6.44 -12.43 9.84
C ALA A 33 7.15 -11.07 10.00
N GLU A 34 7.37 -10.35 8.90
CA GLU A 34 7.94 -9.00 8.90
C GLU A 34 6.94 -7.90 9.34
N GLY A 35 5.66 -8.26 9.55
CA GLY A 35 4.59 -7.36 9.98
C GLY A 35 3.69 -6.85 8.85
N TYR A 36 3.80 -7.41 7.64
CA TYR A 36 2.85 -7.10 6.58
C TYR A 36 1.52 -7.82 6.80
N VAL A 37 0.46 -7.29 6.20
CA VAL A 37 -0.87 -7.90 6.17
C VAL A 37 -1.31 -8.12 4.72
N LEU A 38 -2.13 -9.15 4.50
CA LEU A 38 -2.68 -9.44 3.17
C LEU A 38 -3.68 -8.35 2.78
N HIS A 39 -3.53 -7.82 1.56
CA HIS A 39 -4.46 -6.83 1.02
C HIS A 39 -5.33 -7.47 -0.07
N GLY A 40 -6.61 -7.67 0.24
CA GLY A 40 -7.59 -8.26 -0.67
C GLY A 40 -7.37 -9.75 -0.93
N SER A 41 -8.13 -10.29 -1.90
CA SER A 41 -8.04 -11.70 -2.30
C SER A 41 -6.88 -11.93 -3.27
N PRO A 42 -6.24 -13.12 -3.24
CA PRO A 42 -5.22 -13.48 -4.21
C PRO A 42 -5.82 -13.54 -5.63
N ALA A 43 -5.02 -13.12 -6.61
CA ALA A 43 -5.34 -13.31 -8.02
C ALA A 43 -4.55 -14.50 -8.56
N VAL A 44 -5.20 -15.39 -9.30
CA VAL A 44 -4.56 -16.54 -9.93
C VAL A 44 -4.89 -16.55 -11.42
N THR A 45 -3.87 -16.72 -12.26
CA THR A 45 -4.00 -16.84 -13.71
C THR A 45 -3.18 -18.00 -14.23
N PHE A 46 -3.62 -18.65 -15.31
CA PHE A 46 -2.88 -19.78 -15.90
C PHE A 46 -2.10 -19.30 -17.13
N ASN A 47 -0.78 -19.50 -17.14
CA ASN A 47 0.09 -19.04 -18.24
C ASN A 47 0.23 -20.05 -19.40
N GLY A 48 -0.53 -21.15 -19.38
CA GLY A 48 -0.41 -22.26 -20.34
C GLY A 48 0.40 -23.45 -19.83
N THR A 49 1.20 -23.26 -18.78
CA THR A 49 2.05 -24.30 -18.19
C THR A 49 1.76 -24.50 -16.70
N THR A 50 1.71 -23.40 -15.93
CA THR A 50 1.48 -23.42 -14.49
C THR A 50 0.55 -22.28 -14.05
N PRO A 51 -0.20 -22.46 -12.95
CA PRO A 51 -0.92 -21.36 -12.31
C PRO A 51 0.09 -20.37 -11.71
N ILE A 52 -0.08 -19.10 -12.06
CA ILE A 52 0.65 -17.96 -11.52
C ILE A 52 -0.27 -17.23 -10.55
N VAL A 53 0.19 -17.10 -9.31
CA VAL A 53 -0.50 -16.41 -8.22
C VAL A 53 0.12 -15.04 -8.01
N ALA A 54 -0.72 -14.07 -7.69
CA ALA A 54 -0.36 -12.75 -7.25
C ALA A 54 -1.08 -12.44 -5.93
N GLN A 55 -0.33 -12.00 -4.93
CA GLN A 55 -0.86 -11.56 -3.65
C GLN A 55 -0.21 -10.23 -3.26
N ALA A 56 -1.06 -9.24 -2.97
CA ALA A 56 -0.61 -7.97 -2.42
C ALA A 56 -0.47 -8.07 -0.91
N VAL A 57 0.61 -7.48 -0.38
CA VAL A 57 0.87 -7.33 1.05
C VAL A 57 1.20 -5.88 1.36
N ILE A 58 0.65 -5.36 2.47
CA ILE A 58 0.83 -3.97 2.90
C ILE A 58 1.37 -3.91 4.32
N LEU A 59 2.14 -2.88 4.63
CA LEU A 59 2.57 -2.57 5.98
C LEU A 59 1.57 -1.58 6.60
N PRO A 60 0.78 -1.98 7.62
CA PRO A 60 -0.26 -1.11 8.19
C PRO A 60 0.26 0.24 8.69
N ALA A 61 1.46 0.25 9.28
CA ALA A 61 2.08 1.48 9.79
C ALA A 61 2.34 2.53 8.70
N ALA A 62 2.69 2.09 7.49
CA ALA A 62 2.93 3.00 6.38
C ALA A 62 1.63 3.49 5.74
N VAL A 63 0.59 2.64 5.70
CA VAL A 63 -0.75 3.04 5.21
C VAL A 63 -1.38 4.07 6.15
N ALA A 64 -1.28 3.88 7.47
CA ALA A 64 -1.77 4.85 8.45
C ALA A 64 -1.07 6.21 8.34
N SER A 65 0.23 6.23 8.04
CA SER A 65 0.99 7.47 7.78
C SER A 65 0.47 8.19 6.53
N ALA A 66 0.20 7.46 5.45
CA ALA A 66 -0.35 8.02 4.23
C ALA A 66 -1.76 8.61 4.43
N ASP A 67 -2.63 7.90 5.16
CA ASP A 67 -3.99 8.36 5.47
C ASP A 67 -3.96 9.64 6.34
N ALA A 68 -3.08 9.67 7.34
CA ALA A 68 -2.85 10.87 8.16
C ALA A 68 -2.34 12.05 7.31
N ALA A 69 -1.41 11.81 6.38
CA ALA A 69 -0.92 12.86 5.48
C ALA A 69 -2.02 13.38 4.55
N VAL A 70 -2.91 12.51 4.06
CA VAL A 70 -4.07 12.91 3.24
C VAL A 70 -5.04 13.76 4.06
N ALA A 71 -5.35 13.36 5.30
CA ALA A 71 -6.22 14.13 6.19
C ALA A 71 -5.68 15.54 6.45
N THR A 72 -4.37 15.66 6.73
CA THR A 72 -3.71 16.96 6.89
C THR A 72 -3.79 17.80 5.62
N ALA A 73 -3.54 17.21 4.45
CA ALA A 73 -3.61 17.95 3.19
C ALA A 73 -5.03 18.44 2.86
N VAL A 74 -6.07 17.67 3.22
CA VAL A 74 -7.48 18.08 3.06
C VAL A 74 -7.82 19.25 3.98
N ASP A 75 -7.29 19.26 5.21
CA ASP A 75 -7.44 20.36 6.17
C ASP A 75 -6.75 21.64 5.67
N GLU A 76 -5.51 21.55 5.18
CA GLU A 76 -4.75 22.70 4.65
C GLU A 76 -5.42 23.34 3.42
N LEU A 77 -6.15 22.55 2.63
CA LEU A 77 -6.86 23.02 1.44
C LEU A 77 -8.29 23.51 1.74
N GLY A 78 -8.76 23.42 2.99
CA GLY A 78 -10.12 23.83 3.39
C GLY A 78 -11.24 23.06 2.68
N LEU A 79 -10.95 21.86 2.16
CA LEU A 79 -11.89 21.06 1.37
C LEU A 79 -12.82 20.20 2.25
N ASN A 80 -12.71 20.33 3.57
CA ASN A 80 -13.49 19.65 4.60
C ASN A 80 -14.91 20.24 4.80
N GLY A 81 -15.36 21.11 3.89
CA GLY A 81 -16.75 21.56 3.82
C GLY A 81 -17.01 22.96 4.36
N GLU A 82 -15.97 23.79 4.52
CA GLU A 82 -16.18 25.23 4.62
C GLU A 82 -16.54 25.74 3.22
N GLU A 83 -17.78 26.20 3.08
CA GLU A 83 -18.31 26.79 1.86
C GLU A 83 -17.31 27.83 1.36
N LEU A 84 -16.69 27.59 0.20
CA LEU A 84 -15.94 28.62 -0.51
C LEU A 84 -16.89 29.81 -0.61
N GLU A 85 -16.71 30.82 0.24
CA GLU A 85 -17.50 32.04 0.19
C GLU A 85 -17.25 32.64 -1.19
N PHE A 86 -18.17 32.36 -2.11
CA PHE A 86 -18.15 32.91 -3.44
C PHE A 86 -18.48 34.39 -3.26
N ALA A 87 -17.42 35.21 -3.15
CA ALA A 87 -17.51 36.65 -3.18
C ALA A 87 -18.10 37.04 -4.53
N GLY A 88 -19.42 37.12 -4.58
CA GLY A 88 -20.17 37.43 -5.78
C GLY A 88 -19.77 38.81 -6.28
N GLU A 89 -19.23 38.86 -7.49
CA GLU A 89 -19.30 40.05 -8.33
C GLU A 89 -20.06 39.65 -9.60
N GLY A 90 -21.38 39.66 -9.49
CA GLY A 90 -22.29 39.48 -10.62
C GLY A 90 -22.13 40.63 -11.58
N HIS A 91 -21.41 40.42 -12.68
CA HIS A 91 -21.42 41.35 -13.80
C HIS A 91 -22.76 41.23 -14.53
N ALA A 92 -23.57 42.28 -14.38
CA ALA A 92 -24.80 42.52 -15.14
C ALA A 92 -24.52 42.82 -16.63
#